data_AF-A0A3C0RYC4-F1
#
_entry.id   AF-A0A3C0RYC4-F1
#
_cell.length_a   1.000
_cell.length_b   1.000
_cell.length_c   1.000
_cell.angle_alpha   90.00
_cell.angle_beta   90.00
_cell.angle_gamma   90.00
#
_symmetry.space_group_name_H-M   'P 1'
#
loop_
_entity.id
_entity.type
_entity.pdbx_description
1 polymer ?
#
loop_
_entity_poly.entity_id
_entity_poly.type
_entity_poly.pdbx_seq_one_letter_code
_entity_poly.pdbx_strand_id
1 'polypeptide(L)'
;MRTLFFALSSSLLLLSCQNAGGKVSTSNLQDSIQKDSSFNLVKDMATNVIKSGFNAGDGYSEVWIRDYNTFITLATKVHPHEQIKDQLALFFKLQGPDGNIADGFVKKSSLKNGVSDYYTITSPLAPDYAAHKNTVETDQE
;
A
#
# COMPACT_ATOMS: atom_id res chain seq x y z
N MET A 1 -45.44 -7.21 58.66
CA MET A 1 -43.99 -7.48 58.46
C MET A 1 -43.69 -8.07 57.07
N ARG A 2 -44.42 -9.10 56.60
CA ARG A 2 -44.22 -9.69 55.24
C ARG A 2 -44.35 -8.70 54.07
N THR A 3 -45.25 -7.72 54.16
CA THR A 3 -45.44 -6.68 53.13
C THR A 3 -44.32 -5.63 53.09
N LEU A 4 -43.65 -5.36 54.23
CA LEU A 4 -42.48 -4.48 54.27
C LEU A 4 -41.22 -5.15 53.68
N PHE A 5 -41.05 -6.46 53.88
CA PHE A 5 -39.95 -7.21 53.27
C PHE A 5 -40.09 -7.32 51.74
N PHE A 6 -41.32 -7.45 51.23
CA PHE A 6 -41.58 -7.41 49.78
C PHE A 6 -41.35 -6.02 49.17
N ALA A 7 -41.73 -4.95 49.87
CA ALA A 7 -41.48 -3.59 49.42
C ALA A 7 -39.97 -3.24 49.40
N LEU A 8 -39.20 -3.73 50.37
CA LEU A 8 -37.75 -3.50 50.44
C LEU A 8 -37.00 -4.29 49.34
N SER A 9 -37.41 -5.53 49.05
CA SER A 9 -36.85 -6.35 47.96
C SER A 9 -37.11 -5.76 46.58
N SER A 10 -38.28 -5.14 46.37
CA SER A 10 -38.64 -4.49 45.11
C SER A 10 -37.86 -3.17 44.86
N SER A 11 -37.40 -2.51 45.92
CA SER A 11 -36.60 -1.27 45.83
C SER A 11 -35.11 -1.52 45.54
N LEU A 12 -34.58 -2.69 45.89
CA LEU A 12 -33.19 -3.07 45.55
C LEU A 12 -33.02 -3.52 44.09
N LEU A 13 -34.09 -4.03 43.46
CA LEU A 13 -34.06 -4.46 42.05
C LEU A 13 -34.04 -3.29 41.05
N LEU A 14 -34.48 -2.09 41.45
CA LEU A 14 -34.50 -0.90 40.59
C LEU A 14 -33.14 -0.17 40.52
N LEU A 15 -32.19 -0.51 41.38
CA LEU A 15 -30.83 0.06 41.37
C LEU A 15 -29.82 -0.77 40.57
N SER A 16 -30.19 -1.99 40.14
CA SER A 16 -29.29 -2.92 39.45
C SER A 16 -29.18 -2.69 37.93
N CYS A 17 -29.92 -1.72 37.38
CA CYS A 17 -29.85 -1.32 35.97
C CYS A 17 -29.23 0.07 35.81
N GLN A 18 -28.13 0.36 36.50
CA GLN A 18 -27.19 1.35 35.99
C GLN A 18 -26.31 0.64 34.97
N ASN A 19 -26.83 0.52 33.76
CA ASN A 19 -26.08 0.05 32.62
C ASN A 19 -24.92 1.05 32.43
N ALA A 20 -23.72 0.67 32.84
CA ALA A 20 -22.47 1.36 32.51
C ALA A 20 -22.13 1.23 31.01
N GLY A 21 -23.14 1.21 30.15
CA GLY A 21 -23.02 1.53 28.74
C GLY A 21 -22.83 3.03 28.64
N GLY A 22 -21.67 3.52 29.10
CA GLY A 22 -21.24 4.87 28.83
C GLY A 22 -21.31 5.06 27.32
N LYS A 23 -22.27 5.86 26.84
CA LYS A 23 -22.13 6.47 25.53
C LYS A 23 -20.77 7.15 25.58
N VAL A 24 -19.77 6.60 24.89
CA VAL A 24 -18.53 7.32 24.59
C VAL A 24 -19.01 8.67 24.10
N SER A 25 -18.77 9.73 24.88
CA SER A 25 -19.42 11.00 24.58
C SER A 25 -18.92 11.39 23.18
N THR A 26 -19.85 11.63 22.27
CA THR A 26 -19.54 11.99 20.88
C THR A 26 -18.62 13.21 20.82
N SER A 27 -18.67 14.09 21.83
CA SER A 27 -17.73 15.21 22.02
C SER A 27 -16.27 14.75 22.15
N ASN A 28 -16.00 13.72 22.96
CA ASN A 28 -14.64 13.26 23.19
C ASN A 28 -14.06 12.56 21.96
N LEU A 29 -14.89 11.85 21.18
CA LEU A 29 -14.47 11.22 19.93
C LEU A 29 -14.21 12.25 18.83
N GLN A 30 -15.11 13.24 18.66
CA GLN A 30 -14.94 14.32 17.70
C GLN A 30 -13.65 15.11 17.96
N ASP A 31 -13.41 15.49 19.22
CA ASP A 31 -12.19 16.19 19.61
C ASP A 31 -10.92 15.34 19.37
N SER A 32 -11.01 14.03 19.58
CA SER A 32 -9.91 13.11 19.33
C SER A 32 -9.60 13.00 17.84
N ILE A 33 -10.61 12.86 16.99
CA ILE A 33 -10.45 12.82 15.52
C ILE A 33 -9.86 14.14 14.99
N GLN A 34 -10.31 15.29 15.50
CA GLN A 34 -9.80 16.59 15.05
C GLN A 34 -8.33 16.83 15.44
N LYS A 35 -7.89 16.25 16.57
CA LYS A 35 -6.50 16.33 17.04
C LYS A 35 -5.61 15.24 16.47
N ASP A 36 -6.19 14.22 15.82
CA ASP A 36 -5.44 13.10 15.27
C ASP A 36 -4.64 13.52 14.04
N SER A 37 -3.31 13.47 14.16
CA SER A 37 -2.38 13.75 13.07
C SER A 37 -1.83 12.49 12.40
N SER A 38 -2.32 11.30 12.75
CA SER A 38 -1.84 10.01 12.23
C SER A 38 -1.94 9.93 10.71
N PHE A 39 -3.02 10.43 10.12
CA PHE A 39 -3.15 10.49 8.66
C PHE A 39 -2.07 11.35 8.00
N ASN A 40 -1.71 12.49 8.59
CA ASN A 40 -0.63 13.33 8.07
C ASN A 40 0.71 12.61 8.19
N LEU A 41 0.98 11.98 9.34
CA LEU A 41 2.18 11.18 9.55
C LEU A 41 2.30 10.04 8.54
N VAL A 42 1.23 9.27 8.32
CA VAL A 42 1.21 8.17 7.34
C VAL A 42 1.40 8.68 5.91
N LYS A 43 0.77 9.81 5.56
CA LYS A 43 0.97 10.44 4.26
C LYS A 43 2.41 10.91 4.06
N ASP A 44 3.04 11.49 5.07
CA ASP A 44 4.43 11.92 5.01
C ASP A 44 5.38 10.72 4.89
N MET A 45 5.12 9.64 5.64
CA MET A 45 5.85 8.38 5.50
C MET A 45 5.72 7.82 4.08
N ALA A 46 4.51 7.71 3.53
CA ALA A 46 4.29 7.24 2.17
C ALA A 46 5.00 8.12 1.13
N THR A 47 4.92 9.44 1.29
CA THR A 47 5.59 10.42 0.43
C THR A 47 7.11 10.23 0.47
N ASN A 48 7.68 9.99 1.65
CA ASN A 48 9.11 9.77 1.83
C ASN A 48 9.57 8.42 1.26
N VAL A 49 8.75 7.36 1.39
CA VAL A 49 9.02 6.08 0.74
C VAL A 49 9.04 6.25 -0.77
N ILE A 50 8.03 6.88 -1.37
CA ILE A 50 8.02 7.04 -2.83
C ILE A 50 9.16 7.95 -3.32
N LYS A 51 9.62 8.94 -2.54
CA LYS A 51 10.78 9.76 -2.91
C LYS A 51 12.08 8.96 -3.09
N SER A 52 12.25 7.81 -2.43
CA SER A 52 13.48 7.03 -2.55
C SER A 52 13.61 6.35 -3.91
N GLY A 53 12.50 6.08 -4.60
CA GLY A 53 12.49 5.47 -5.92
C GLY A 53 11.17 4.81 -6.28
N PHE A 54 11.21 3.98 -7.33
CA PHE A 54 10.05 3.22 -7.83
C PHE A 54 10.19 1.72 -7.62
N ASN A 55 11.25 1.29 -6.94
CA ASN A 55 11.54 -0.12 -6.74
C ASN A 55 10.64 -0.74 -5.66
N ALA A 56 10.51 -2.06 -5.68
CA ALA A 56 9.71 -2.83 -4.72
C ALA A 56 10.35 -2.94 -3.31
N GLY A 57 10.98 -1.85 -2.85
CA GLY A 57 11.67 -1.74 -1.56
C GLY A 57 13.20 -1.75 -1.67
N ASP A 58 13.86 -1.38 -0.57
CA ASP A 58 15.31 -1.10 -0.51
C ASP A 58 16.20 -2.30 -0.86
N GLY A 59 15.68 -3.53 -0.77
CA GLY A 59 16.39 -4.76 -1.09
C GLY A 59 16.29 -5.20 -2.56
N TYR A 60 15.40 -4.58 -3.35
CA TYR A 60 15.12 -5.00 -4.72
C TYR A 60 15.39 -3.82 -5.68
N SER A 61 16.16 -4.06 -6.73
CA SER A 61 16.36 -3.06 -7.79
C SER A 61 15.21 -2.98 -8.78
N GLU A 62 14.24 -3.88 -8.63
CA GLU A 62 13.18 -4.13 -9.59
C GLU A 62 12.03 -3.15 -9.43
N VAL A 63 11.51 -2.70 -10.57
CA VAL A 63 10.29 -1.92 -10.64
C VAL A 63 9.17 -2.78 -11.20
N TRP A 64 8.14 -2.98 -10.37
CA TRP A 64 6.97 -3.77 -10.69
C TRP A 64 5.85 -2.88 -11.22
N ILE A 65 5.15 -3.33 -12.26
CA ILE A 65 4.08 -2.55 -12.89
C ILE A 65 2.89 -2.35 -11.94
N ARG A 66 2.59 -3.35 -11.11
CA ARG A 66 1.50 -3.34 -10.13
C ARG A 66 1.73 -2.30 -9.04
N ASP A 67 2.92 -2.34 -8.44
CA ASP A 67 3.35 -1.37 -7.43
C ASP A 67 3.32 0.03 -8.01
N TYR A 68 3.92 0.20 -9.19
CA TYR A 68 3.96 1.48 -9.87
C TYR A 68 2.56 2.04 -10.15
N ASN A 69 1.63 1.21 -10.66
CA ASN A 69 0.23 1.59 -10.86
C ASN A 69 -0.45 2.02 -9.56
N THR A 70 -0.14 1.38 -8.44
CA THR A 70 -0.72 1.69 -7.12
C THR A 70 -0.33 3.09 -6.65
N PHE A 71 0.94 3.48 -6.83
CA PHE A 71 1.44 4.75 -6.28
C PHE A 71 1.72 5.84 -7.32
N ILE A 72 1.46 5.63 -8.62
CA ILE A 72 1.81 6.60 -9.68
C ILE A 72 1.24 8.01 -9.41
N THR A 73 0.03 8.10 -8.86
CA THR A 73 -0.58 9.40 -8.49
C THR A 73 0.18 10.10 -7.36
N LEU A 74 0.75 9.34 -6.42
CA LEU A 74 1.61 9.92 -5.38
C LEU A 74 2.99 10.27 -5.95
N ALA A 75 3.55 9.44 -6.83
CA ALA A 75 4.81 9.70 -7.51
C ALA A 75 4.80 11.03 -8.27
N THR A 76 3.70 11.39 -8.94
CA THR A 76 3.56 12.69 -9.64
C THR A 76 3.68 13.92 -8.74
N LYS A 77 3.54 13.76 -7.42
CA LYS A 77 3.68 14.85 -6.44
C LYS A 77 5.12 15.02 -5.95
N VAL A 78 5.97 14.01 -6.14
CA VAL A 78 7.30 13.95 -5.52
C VAL A 78 8.46 13.73 -6.49
N HIS A 79 8.17 13.29 -7.72
CA HIS A 79 9.17 13.09 -8.78
C HIS A 79 8.90 14.00 -9.99
N PRO A 80 9.94 14.35 -10.77
CA PRO A 80 9.77 15.03 -12.05
C PRO A 80 8.88 14.23 -13.01
N HIS A 81 8.04 14.93 -13.77
CA HIS A 81 7.16 14.32 -14.77
C HIS A 81 7.90 13.43 -15.77
N GLU A 82 9.06 13.88 -16.25
CA GLU A 82 9.87 13.12 -17.22
C GLU A 82 10.33 11.78 -16.66
N GLN A 83 10.74 11.74 -15.39
CA GLN A 83 11.17 10.50 -14.74
C GLN A 83 10.01 9.49 -14.64
N ILE A 84 8.80 9.96 -14.37
CA ILE A 84 7.58 9.12 -14.27
C ILE A 84 7.23 8.56 -15.65
N LYS A 85 7.29 9.41 -16.68
CA LYS A 85 7.05 9.02 -18.08
C LYS A 85 8.07 7.99 -18.55
N ASP A 86 9.35 8.21 -18.27
CA ASP A 86 10.42 7.30 -18.68
C ASP A 86 10.30 5.92 -18.01
N GLN A 87 9.92 5.90 -16.72
CA GLN A 87 9.68 4.66 -16.01
C GLN A 87 8.49 3.89 -16.60
N LEU A 88 7.40 4.59 -16.91
CA LEU A 88 6.22 3.99 -17.57
C LEU A 88 6.56 3.49 -18.98
N ALA A 89 7.35 4.27 -19.74
CA ALA A 89 7.75 3.95 -21.10
C ALA A 89 8.59 2.66 -21.20
N LEU A 90 9.33 2.29 -20.14
CA LEU A 90 10.11 1.06 -20.12
C LEU A 90 9.24 -0.19 -20.24
N PHE A 91 8.05 -0.23 -19.64
CA PHE A 91 7.11 -1.35 -19.80
C PHE A 91 6.67 -1.54 -21.25
N PHE A 92 6.44 -0.44 -21.99
CA PHE A 92 6.11 -0.49 -23.41
C PHE A 92 7.31 -0.86 -24.28
N LYS A 93 8.49 -0.33 -23.98
CA LYS A 93 9.73 -0.67 -24.70
C LYS A 93 10.10 -2.14 -24.54
N LEU A 94 9.71 -2.76 -23.41
CA LEU A 94 9.94 -4.16 -23.07
C LEU A 94 8.73 -5.05 -23.36
N GLN A 95 7.67 -4.53 -23.99
CA GLN A 95 6.48 -5.30 -24.37
C GLN A 95 6.84 -6.37 -25.41
N GLY A 96 6.34 -7.58 -25.20
CA GLY A 96 6.53 -8.70 -26.12
C GLY A 96 5.85 -8.48 -27.47
N PRO A 97 6.29 -9.17 -28.54
CA PRO A 97 5.67 -9.07 -29.87
C PRO A 97 4.22 -9.61 -29.91
N ASP A 98 3.83 -10.39 -28.91
CA ASP A 98 2.48 -10.89 -28.67
C ASP A 98 1.58 -9.88 -27.91
N GLY A 99 2.13 -8.72 -27.54
CA GLY A 99 1.43 -7.69 -26.79
C GLY A 99 1.48 -7.87 -25.26
N ASN A 100 2.14 -8.92 -24.74
CA ASN A 100 2.27 -9.09 -23.31
C ASN A 100 3.19 -8.03 -22.69
N ILE A 101 2.73 -7.42 -21.60
CA ILE A 101 3.51 -6.42 -20.84
C ILE A 101 4.22 -7.14 -19.69
N ALA A 102 5.51 -6.83 -19.53
CA ALA A 102 6.33 -7.33 -18.43
C ALA A 102 5.75 -6.95 -17.05
N ASP A 103 5.91 -7.84 -16.07
CA ASP A 103 5.43 -7.59 -14.71
C ASP A 103 6.43 -6.75 -13.92
N GLY A 104 7.72 -6.90 -14.21
CA GLY A 104 8.76 -6.06 -13.65
C GLY A 104 10.04 -6.05 -14.47
N PHE A 105 10.89 -5.07 -14.19
CA PHE A 105 12.18 -4.91 -14.86
C PHE A 105 13.27 -4.41 -13.94
N VAL A 106 14.52 -4.70 -14.34
CA VAL A 106 15.75 -4.27 -13.69
C VAL A 106 16.72 -3.69 -14.72
N LYS A 107 17.68 -2.88 -14.25
CA LYS A 107 18.87 -2.58 -15.05
C LYS A 107 19.74 -3.82 -15.11
N LYS A 108 20.24 -4.19 -16.29
CA LYS A 108 21.17 -5.33 -16.42
C LYS A 108 22.41 -5.17 -15.54
N SER A 109 22.86 -3.94 -15.29
CA SER A 109 23.97 -3.65 -14.38
C SER A 109 23.75 -4.07 -12.92
N SER A 110 22.50 -4.29 -12.48
CA SER A 110 22.23 -4.83 -11.13
C SER A 110 22.28 -6.37 -11.10
N LEU A 111 22.34 -7.03 -12.25
CA LEU A 111 22.45 -8.48 -12.36
C LEU A 111 23.90 -8.94 -12.31
N LYS A 112 24.14 -10.10 -11.69
CA LYS A 112 25.45 -10.74 -11.73
C LYS A 112 25.82 -11.07 -13.18
N ASN A 113 26.92 -10.52 -13.67
CA ASN A 113 27.38 -10.64 -15.06
C ASN A 113 26.42 -10.07 -16.13
N GLY A 114 25.44 -9.25 -15.74
CA GLY A 114 24.53 -8.60 -16.69
C GLY A 114 23.42 -9.49 -17.26
N VAL A 115 23.26 -10.73 -16.78
CA VAL A 115 22.31 -11.72 -17.31
C VAL A 115 21.56 -12.43 -16.18
N SER A 116 20.39 -12.99 -16.49
CA SER A 116 19.55 -13.74 -15.55
C SER A 116 18.66 -14.73 -16.31
N ASP A 117 18.44 -15.91 -15.72
CA ASP A 117 17.48 -16.90 -16.21
C ASP A 117 16.02 -16.52 -15.87
N TYR A 118 15.83 -15.51 -15.00
CA TYR A 118 14.53 -14.97 -14.63
C TYR A 118 14.15 -13.77 -15.51
N TYR A 119 15.05 -12.78 -15.61
CA TYR A 119 14.84 -11.58 -16.45
C TYR A 119 15.22 -11.84 -17.91
N THR A 120 14.40 -12.64 -18.61
CA THR A 120 14.66 -13.11 -19.98
C THR A 120 14.16 -12.17 -21.08
N ILE A 121 13.25 -11.24 -20.76
CA ILE A 121 12.68 -10.30 -21.72
C ILE A 121 13.68 -9.16 -21.94
N THR A 122 14.08 -8.95 -23.19
CA THR A 122 14.98 -7.86 -23.59
C THR A 122 14.49 -7.21 -24.88
N SER A 123 14.87 -5.94 -25.09
CA SER A 123 14.43 -5.19 -26.26
C SER A 123 15.51 -4.21 -26.74
N PRO A 124 15.73 -4.06 -28.06
CA PRO A 124 16.61 -3.02 -28.61
C PRO A 124 16.18 -1.59 -28.23
N LEU A 125 14.91 -1.37 -27.87
CA LEU A 125 14.40 -0.07 -27.45
C LEU A 125 14.80 0.30 -26.01
N ALA A 126 15.23 -0.67 -25.22
CA ALA A 126 15.69 -0.52 -23.84
C ALA A 126 16.89 -1.46 -23.57
N PRO A 127 18.03 -1.23 -24.23
CA PRO A 127 19.14 -2.19 -24.25
C PRO A 127 19.75 -2.47 -22.87
N ASP A 128 19.68 -1.49 -21.96
CA ASP A 128 20.25 -1.57 -20.61
C ASP A 128 19.35 -2.28 -19.60
N TYR A 129 18.16 -2.71 -20.02
CA TYR A 129 17.14 -3.28 -19.15
C TYR A 129 16.81 -4.71 -19.53
N ALA A 130 16.45 -5.49 -18.52
CA ALA A 130 15.90 -6.83 -18.66
C ALA A 130 14.65 -6.94 -17.80
N ALA A 131 13.67 -7.70 -18.27
CA ALA A 131 12.37 -7.83 -17.66
C ALA A 131 11.96 -9.30 -17.56
N HIS A 132 10.90 -9.54 -16.80
CA HIS A 132 10.27 -10.85 -16.73
C HIS A 132 8.75 -10.72 -16.87
N LYS A 133 8.13 -11.87 -17.11
CA LYS A 133 6.70 -12.07 -17.04
C LYS A 133 6.48 -13.29 -16.15
N ASN A 134 5.68 -13.14 -15.11
CA ASN A 134 5.28 -14.24 -14.26
C ASN A 134 4.27 -15.12 -15.01
N THR A 135 4.28 -16.40 -14.69
CA THR A 135 3.23 -17.32 -15.11
C THR A 135 2.10 -17.30 -14.07
N VAL A 136 0.92 -17.79 -14.46
CA VAL A 136 -0.27 -17.85 -13.59
C VAL A 136 -0.04 -18.69 -12.32
N GLU A 137 0.96 -19.58 -12.33
CA GLU A 137 1.35 -20.37 -11.17
C GLU A 137 2.11 -19.55 -10.13
N THR A 138 2.88 -18.56 -10.58
CA THR A 138 3.73 -17.71 -9.74
C THR A 138 3.04 -16.42 -9.30
N ASP A 139 2.01 -16.00 -10.01
CA ASP A 139 1.22 -14.80 -9.74
C ASP A 139 -0.26 -15.18 -9.79
N GLN A 140 -0.83 -15.48 -8.61
CA GLN A 140 -2.21 -15.96 -8.45
C GLN A 140 -3.23 -14.84 -8.21
N GLU A 141 -2.81 -13.57 -8.29
CA GLU A 141 -3.68 -12.40 -8.11
C GLU A 141 -4.48 -12.03 -9.37
#